data_AF-A0A655IXB9-F1
#
_entry.id   AF-A0A655IXB9-F1
#
_cell.length_a   1.000
_cell.length_b   1.000
_cell.length_c   1.000
_cell.angle_alpha   90.00
_cell.angle_beta   90.00
_cell.angle_gamma   90.00
#
_symmetry.space_group_name_H-M   'P 1'
#
loop_
_entity.id
_entity.type
_entity.pdbx_description
1 polymer ?
#
loop_
_entity_poly.entity_id
_entity_poly.type
_entity_poly.pdbx_seq_one_letter_code
_entity_poly.pdbx_strand_id
1 'polypeptide(L)'
;MAAAVATRLEVGVLAVRKGGKLPRPVLSEEYYREYGAATLEILAEGIEVAGRRVVIIDDVLATGGTIGATRRLLERGGANVAGAAVVVELAGLSGRAALAPLPVHSLSRL
;
A
#
# COMPACT_ATOMS: atom_id res chain seq x y z
N MET A 1 11.50 4.76 3.74
CA MET A 1 10.72 5.13 4.94
C MET A 1 10.14 3.91 5.67
N ALA A 2 9.32 3.06 5.03
CA ALA A 2 8.64 1.94 5.69
C ALA A 2 9.55 1.05 6.55
N ALA A 3 10.75 0.70 6.04
CA ALA A 3 11.73 -0.09 6.79
C ALA A 3 12.17 0.59 8.11
N ALA A 4 12.40 1.91 8.11
CA ALA A 4 12.80 2.63 9.32
C ALA A 4 11.67 2.66 10.37
N VAL A 5 10.41 2.81 9.92
CA VAL A 5 9.23 2.71 10.80
C VAL A 5 9.13 1.30 11.38
N ALA A 6 9.29 0.27 10.55
CA ALA A 6 9.22 -1.12 10.98
C ALA A 6 10.33 -1.46 11.99
N THR A 7 11.58 -1.02 11.76
CA THR A 7 12.69 -1.16 12.71
C THR A 7 12.37 -0.48 14.04
N ARG A 8 11.86 0.76 14.01
CA ARG A 8 11.53 1.53 15.22
C ARG A 8 10.43 0.86 16.06
N LEU A 9 9.50 0.17 15.40
CA LEU A 9 8.36 -0.52 16.02
C LEU A 9 8.62 -2.01 16.28
N GLU A 10 9.80 -2.51 15.93
CA GLU A 10 10.18 -3.93 16.04
C GLU A 10 9.19 -4.88 15.34
N VAL A 11 8.70 -4.49 14.17
CA VAL A 11 7.78 -5.29 13.34
C VAL A 11 8.39 -5.64 11.98
N GLY A 12 7.78 -6.61 11.30
CA GLY A 12 8.14 -6.97 9.94
C GLY A 12 7.79 -5.87 8.93
N VAL A 13 8.48 -5.90 7.78
CA VAL A 13 8.20 -5.04 6.62
C VAL A 13 8.04 -5.90 5.37
N LEU A 14 6.98 -5.64 4.61
CA LEU A 14 6.74 -6.26 3.32
C LEU A 14 6.82 -5.18 2.23
N ALA A 15 7.66 -5.40 1.23
CA ALA A 15 7.76 -4.49 0.09
C ALA A 15 6.72 -4.89 -0.97
N VAL A 16 5.84 -3.95 -1.32
CA VAL A 16 4.98 -4.03 -2.52
C VAL A 16 5.76 -3.45 -3.69
N ARG A 17 5.82 -4.15 -4.81
CA ARG A 17 6.68 -3.79 -5.96
C ARG A 17 5.85 -3.56 -7.20
N LYS A 18 6.40 -2.80 -8.16
CA LYS A 18 5.82 -2.71 -9.50
C LYS A 18 5.87 -4.08 -10.19
N GLY A 19 4.91 -4.35 -11.06
CA GLY A 19 4.81 -5.59 -11.83
C GLY A 19 6.11 -6.00 -12.51
N GLY A 20 6.43 -7.29 -12.45
CA GLY A 20 7.61 -7.88 -13.08
C GLY A 20 8.93 -7.63 -12.34
N LYS A 21 8.89 -7.12 -11.10
CA LYS A 21 10.09 -6.88 -10.28
C LYS A 21 10.36 -7.95 -9.22
N LEU A 22 9.41 -8.86 -8.99
CA LEU A 22 9.55 -9.95 -8.02
C LEU A 22 9.72 -11.30 -8.74
N PRO A 23 10.49 -12.25 -8.16
CA PRO A 23 10.49 -13.62 -8.64
C PRO A 23 9.10 -14.23 -8.48
N ARG A 24 8.73 -15.13 -9.41
CA ARG A 24 7.45 -15.84 -9.37
C ARG A 24 7.50 -16.99 -8.35
N PRO A 25 6.38 -17.36 -7.72
CA PRO A 25 5.01 -16.84 -7.91
C PRO A 25 4.71 -15.54 -7.16
N VAL A 26 3.77 -14.73 -7.69
CA VAL A 26 3.35 -13.44 -7.13
C VAL A 26 1.84 -13.31 -7.10
N LEU A 27 1.32 -12.59 -6.11
CA LEU A 27 -0.01 -11.99 -6.18
C LEU A 27 0.12 -10.62 -6.84
N SER A 28 -0.77 -10.32 -7.77
CA SER A 28 -0.78 -9.05 -8.51
C SER A 28 -2.11 -8.33 -8.38
N GLU A 29 -2.06 -7.00 -8.43
CA GLU A 29 -3.21 -6.12 -8.50
C GLU A 29 -2.97 -5.04 -9.55
N GLU A 30 -3.85 -4.98 -10.55
CA GLU A 30 -3.84 -3.91 -11.55
C GLU A 30 -4.67 -2.72 -11.07
N TYR A 31 -4.24 -1.51 -11.42
CA TYR A 31 -4.98 -0.29 -11.18
C TYR A 31 -4.73 0.72 -12.29
N TYR A 32 -5.72 1.58 -12.52
CA TYR A 32 -5.66 2.60 -13.54
C TYR A 32 -5.08 3.90 -12.98
N ARG A 33 -4.24 4.53 -13.79
CA ARG A 33 -3.72 5.88 -13.59
C ARG A 33 -4.20 6.76 -14.74
N GLU A 34 -3.85 8.04 -14.69
CA GLU A 34 -4.14 9.00 -15.76
C GLU A 34 -3.60 8.53 -17.13
N TYR A 35 -2.45 7.85 -17.12
CA TYR A 35 -1.84 7.26 -18.32
C TYR A 35 -1.69 5.75 -18.16
N GLY A 36 -2.79 5.04 -18.42
CA GLY A 36 -2.81 3.58 -18.53
C GLY A 36 -2.79 2.82 -17.21
N ALA A 37 -2.75 1.50 -17.33
CA ALA A 37 -2.70 0.59 -16.20
C ALA A 37 -1.30 0.50 -15.60
N ALA A 38 -1.25 0.19 -14.31
CA ALA A 38 -0.05 -0.25 -13.61
C ALA A 38 -0.38 -1.44 -12.72
N THR A 39 0.62 -2.27 -12.45
CA THR A 39 0.47 -3.46 -11.62
C THR A 39 1.34 -3.35 -10.38
N LEU A 40 0.79 -3.73 -9.23
CA LEU A 40 1.51 -3.95 -7.99
C LEU A 40 1.57 -5.45 -7.68
N GLU A 41 2.69 -5.90 -7.11
CA GLU A 41 2.96 -7.30 -6.79
C GLU A 41 3.51 -7.46 -5.37
N ILE A 42 3.15 -8.58 -4.75
CA ILE A 42 3.81 -9.16 -3.57
C ILE A 42 4.14 -10.63 -3.88
N LEU A 43 5.13 -11.21 -3.21
CA LEU A 43 5.39 -12.64 -3.32
C LEU A 43 4.17 -13.43 -2.85
N ALA A 44 3.76 -14.45 -3.61
CA ALA A 44 2.66 -15.33 -3.23
C ALA A 44 3.09 -16.33 -2.13
N GLU A 45 4.39 -16.54 -1.99
CA GLU A 45 4.99 -17.49 -1.07
C GLU A 45 6.15 -16.85 -0.30
N GLY A 46 6.52 -17.44 0.83
CA GLY A 46 7.66 -16.99 1.65
C GLY A 46 7.33 -15.90 2.68
N ILE A 47 6.19 -15.21 2.56
CA ILE A 47 5.71 -14.27 3.58
C ILE A 47 4.21 -14.46 3.79
N GLU A 48 3.82 -15.06 4.91
CA GLU A 48 2.41 -15.25 5.29
C GLU A 48 1.80 -13.93 5.77
N VAL A 49 0.87 -13.40 4.98
CA VAL A 49 0.14 -12.16 5.27
C VAL A 49 -1.28 -12.42 5.78
N ALA A 50 -1.81 -13.63 5.62
CA ALA A 50 -3.15 -13.97 6.09
C ALA A 50 -3.28 -13.78 7.61
N GLY A 51 -4.36 -13.13 8.03
CA GLY A 51 -4.64 -12.79 9.42
C GLY A 51 -3.75 -11.68 10.01
N ARG A 52 -2.68 -11.26 9.33
CA ARG A 52 -1.78 -10.20 9.82
C ARG A 52 -2.48 -8.86 9.78
N ARG A 53 -2.36 -8.08 10.86
CA ARG A 53 -2.77 -6.68 10.88
C ARG A 53 -1.64 -5.81 10.33
N VAL A 54 -1.89 -5.09 9.25
CA VAL A 54 -0.87 -4.33 8.51
C VAL A 54 -1.25 -2.86 8.35
N VAL A 55 -0.24 -1.98 8.25
CA VAL A 55 -0.40 -0.56 7.89
C VAL A 55 0.37 -0.29 6.61
N ILE A 56 -0.24 0.44 5.68
CA ILE A 56 0.41 0.85 4.43
C ILE A 56 1.20 2.13 4.70
N ILE A 57 2.46 2.17 4.27
CA ILE A 57 3.33 3.34 4.45
C ILE A 57 3.82 3.78 3.06
N ASP A 58 3.52 5.03 2.69
CA ASP A 58 3.95 5.61 1.41
C ASP A 58 4.45 7.05 1.60
N ASP A 59 5.17 7.62 0.64
CA ASP A 59 5.67 9.00 0.77
C ASP A 59 4.56 10.04 0.57
N VAL A 60 3.75 9.89 -0.47
CA VAL A 60 2.75 10.88 -0.90
C VAL A 60 1.39 10.24 -1.14
N LEU A 61 0.34 10.82 -0.54
CA LEU A 61 -1.05 10.59 -0.96
C LEU A 61 -1.44 11.61 -2.03
N ALA A 62 -1.56 11.16 -3.27
CA ALA A 62 -2.15 11.91 -4.38
C ALA A 62 -3.63 11.51 -4.58
N THR A 63 -3.95 10.81 -5.67
CA THR A 63 -5.32 10.32 -5.97
C THR A 63 -5.74 9.10 -5.16
N GLY A 64 -4.81 8.46 -4.43
CA GLY A 64 -5.06 7.24 -3.65
C GLY A 64 -4.96 5.92 -4.43
N GLY A 65 -4.72 5.96 -5.75
CA GLY A 65 -4.70 4.76 -6.60
C GLY A 65 -3.71 3.68 -6.13
N THR A 66 -2.46 4.07 -5.82
CA THR A 66 -1.43 3.14 -5.34
C THR A 66 -1.82 2.48 -4.02
N ILE A 67 -2.20 3.28 -3.01
CA ILE A 67 -2.60 2.77 -1.69
C ILE A 67 -3.86 1.90 -1.79
N GLY A 68 -4.83 2.28 -2.62
CA GLY A 68 -6.05 1.51 -2.85
C GLY A 68 -5.76 0.15 -3.51
N ALA A 69 -4.88 0.12 -4.50
CA ALA A 69 -4.42 -1.14 -5.11
C ALA A 69 -3.63 -2.00 -4.12
N THR A 70 -2.71 -1.40 -3.35
CA THR A 70 -1.99 -2.12 -2.28
C THR A 70 -2.95 -2.71 -1.25
N ARG A 71 -3.97 -1.96 -0.82
CA ARG A 71 -4.99 -2.44 0.11
C ARG A 71 -5.68 -3.70 -0.44
N ARG A 72 -6.23 -3.63 -1.65
CA ARG A 72 -6.92 -4.77 -2.28
C ARG A 72 -6.00 -5.98 -2.45
N LEU A 73 -4.74 -5.76 -2.84
CA LEU A 73 -3.74 -6.80 -2.97
C LEU A 73 -3.49 -7.53 -1.63
N LEU A 74 -3.31 -6.77 -0.55
CA LEU A 74 -3.06 -7.31 0.79
C LEU A 74 -4.30 -8.01 1.36
N GLU A 75 -5.49 -7.42 1.21
CA GLU A 75 -6.75 -8.02 1.65
C GLU A 75 -7.07 -9.31 0.89
N ARG A 76 -6.77 -9.38 -0.42
CA ARG A 76 -6.85 -10.63 -1.19
C ARG A 76 -5.87 -11.70 -0.74
N GLY A 77 -4.72 -11.31 -0.20
CA GLY A 77 -3.80 -12.19 0.51
C GLY A 77 -4.27 -12.58 1.93
N GLY A 78 -5.42 -12.08 2.39
CA GLY A 78 -5.98 -12.37 3.70
C GLY A 78 -5.51 -11.45 4.83
N ALA A 79 -4.78 -10.37 4.52
CA ALA A 79 -4.32 -9.43 5.52
C ALA A 79 -5.44 -8.48 5.97
N ASN A 80 -5.36 -8.03 7.22
CA ASN A 80 -6.23 -7.01 7.79
C ASN A 80 -5.56 -5.64 7.68
N VAL A 81 -5.92 -4.85 6.67
CA VAL A 81 -5.34 -3.52 6.46
C VAL A 81 -5.97 -2.51 7.41
N ALA A 82 -5.21 -2.08 8.41
CA ALA A 82 -5.68 -1.23 9.50
C ALA A 82 -5.74 0.27 9.13
N GLY A 83 -5.01 0.68 8.09
CA GLY A 83 -4.90 2.08 7.70
C GLY A 83 -3.73 2.32 6.75
N ALA A 84 -3.55 3.57 6.37
CA ALA A 84 -2.37 4.06 5.67
C ALA A 84 -1.77 5.28 6.38
N ALA A 85 -0.45 5.46 6.27
CA ALA A 85 0.23 6.67 6.69
C ALA A 85 1.16 7.19 5.60
N VAL A 86 1.13 8.50 5.37
CA VAL A 86 1.96 9.19 4.39
C VAL A 86 2.70 10.38 4.99
N VAL A 87 3.80 10.79 4.37
CA VAL A 87 4.50 12.02 4.78
C VAL A 87 3.71 13.23 4.31
N VAL A 88 3.33 13.25 3.04
CA VAL A 88 2.64 14.38 2.41
C VAL A 88 1.32 13.92 1.81
N GLU A 89 0.27 14.70 2.00
CA GLU A 89 -1.00 14.53 1.32
C GLU A 89 -1.27 15.74 0.41
N LEU A 90 -1.63 15.48 -0.85
CA LEU A 90 -2.07 16.50 -1.80
C LEU A 90 -3.60 16.63 -1.71
N ALA A 91 -4.09 17.54 -0.86
CA ALA A 91 -5.50 17.63 -0.50
C ALA A 91 -6.41 17.90 -1.72
N GLY A 92 -5.91 18.66 -2.71
CA GLY A 92 -6.61 18.96 -3.95
C GLY A 92 -6.93 17.75 -4.84
N LEU A 93 -6.33 16.58 -4.58
CA LEU A 93 -6.54 15.36 -5.38
C LEU A 93 -7.53 14.36 -4.77
N SER A 94 -8.18 14.72 -3.66
CA SER A 94 -9.26 13.93 -3.03
C SER A 94 -8.91 12.48 -2.69
N GLY A 95 -7.63 12.17 -2.47
CA GLY A 95 -7.16 10.79 -2.24
C GLY A 95 -7.81 10.09 -1.03
N ARG A 96 -8.15 10.82 0.03
CA ARG A 96 -8.86 10.25 1.19
C ARG A 96 -10.24 9.73 0.84
N ALA A 97 -10.98 10.45 -0.01
CA ALA A 97 -12.31 10.05 -0.43
C ALA A 97 -12.25 8.73 -1.22
N ALA A 98 -11.25 8.60 -2.09
CA ALA A 98 -11.00 7.37 -2.85
C ALA A 98 -10.60 6.16 -1.96
N LEU A 99 -10.06 6.40 -0.76
CA LEU A 99 -9.62 5.36 0.15
C LEU A 99 -10.64 4.99 1.23
N ALA A 100 -11.73 5.76 1.38
CA ALA A 100 -12.73 5.52 2.41
C ALA A 100 -13.30 4.08 2.34
N PRO A 101 -13.48 3.39 3.48
CA PRO A 101 -13.37 3.89 4.85
C PRO A 101 -11.97 3.71 5.48
N LEU A 102 -10.91 3.50 4.69
CA LEU A 102 -9.56 3.30 5.23
C LEU A 102 -9.10 4.52 6.04
N PRO A 103 -8.70 4.36 7.31
CA PRO A 103 -8.08 5.46 8.05
C PRO A 103 -6.75 5.87 7.41
N VAL A 104 -6.56 7.16 7.19
CA VAL A 104 -5.33 7.73 6.62
C VAL A 104 -4.71 8.73 7.58
N HIS A 105 -3.43 8.59 7.89
CA HIS A 105 -2.64 9.59 8.61
C HIS A 105 -1.67 10.29 7.64
N SER A 106 -1.48 11.60 7.79
CA SER A 106 -0.57 12.42 6.98
C SER A 106 0.20 13.36 7.89
N LEU A 107 1.54 13.45 7.75
CA LEU A 107 2.34 14.38 8.55
C LEU A 107 2.22 15.83 8.06
N SER A 108 2.01 16.02 6.77
CA SER A 108 1.79 17.32 6.13
C SER A 108 0.67 17.23 5.10
N ARG A 109 -0.07 18.34 4.93
CA ARG A 109 -1.10 18.50 3.90
C ARG A 109 -0.79 19.72 3.06
N LEU A 110 -0.73 19.53 1.74
CA LEU A 110 -0.51 20.55 0.72
C LEU A 110 -1.76 20.73 -0.13
#